data_AF-A0A402ANQ4-F1
#
_entry.id   AF-A0A402ANQ4-F1
#
_cell.length_a   1.000
_cell.length_b   1.000
_cell.length_c   1.000
_cell.angle_alpha   90.00
_cell.angle_beta   90.00
_cell.angle_gamma   90.00
#
_symmetry.space_group_name_H-M   'P 1'
#
loop_
_entity.id
_entity.type
_entity.pdbx_description
1 polymer ?
#
loop_
_entity_poly.entity_id
_entity_poly.type
_entity_poly.pdbx_seq_one_letter_code
_entity_poly.pdbx_strand_id
1 'polypeptide(L)'
;MATASRVMSSSTYPVSEGTREKVLAAAKELHYIPNSLARSLKAQRSKLIAVLVGDNADPYFAQVARGVEEIANAHGYLTIICNTERNLARELSYLQTLQDYRADGIIFTNSGFNETNEPEQVEIEEMVEKIQRRGAAIVSLSPTASRLLRSRPITSMAHMT
;
A
#
# COMPACT_ATOMS: atom_id res chain seq x y z
N MET A 1 -13.83 24.93 7.33
CA MET A 1 -14.67 23.96 8.06
C MET A 1 -13.80 23.02 8.88
N ALA A 2 -13.75 23.15 10.20
CA ALA A 2 -12.86 22.33 11.06
C ALA A 2 -13.63 21.27 11.88
N THR A 3 -14.82 21.58 12.38
CA THR A 3 -15.54 20.73 13.35
C THR A 3 -16.13 19.46 12.74
N ALA A 4 -16.81 19.54 11.58
CA ALA A 4 -17.35 18.35 10.92
C ALA A 4 -16.23 17.38 10.49
N SER A 5 -15.14 17.91 9.91
CA SER A 5 -13.97 17.08 9.55
C SER A 5 -13.32 16.43 10.78
N ARG A 6 -13.26 17.12 11.94
CA ARG A 6 -12.72 16.56 13.20
C ARG A 6 -13.62 15.48 13.79
N VAL A 7 -14.95 15.62 13.70
CA VAL A 7 -15.89 14.59 14.17
C VAL A 7 -15.84 13.36 13.26
N MET A 8 -15.77 13.57 11.94
CA MET A 8 -15.77 12.51 10.93
C MET A 8 -14.40 11.85 10.72
N SER A 9 -13.33 12.40 11.30
CA SER A 9 -12.00 11.78 11.35
C SER A 9 -11.71 11.30 12.77
N SER A 10 -10.80 10.34 12.92
CA SER A 10 -10.24 9.91 14.20
C SER A 10 -9.29 10.97 14.80
N SER A 11 -9.68 12.25 14.75
CA SER A 11 -8.90 13.36 15.28
C SER A 11 -8.95 13.36 16.81
N THR A 12 -7.79 13.54 17.44
CA THR A 12 -7.62 13.75 18.89
C THR A 12 -8.03 15.15 19.36
N TYR A 13 -8.44 16.04 18.45
CA TYR A 13 -8.89 17.38 18.82
C TYR A 13 -10.24 17.29 19.55
N PRO A 14 -10.36 17.84 20.77
CA PRO A 14 -11.56 17.70 21.57
C PRO A 14 -12.77 18.39 20.92
N VAL A 15 -13.88 17.66 20.82
CA VAL A 15 -15.19 18.14 20.39
C VAL A 15 -16.20 17.67 21.44
N SER A 16 -17.07 18.56 21.91
CA SER A 16 -18.09 18.19 22.89
C SER A 16 -19.03 17.10 22.37
N GLU A 17 -19.49 16.21 23.25
CA GLU A 17 -20.37 15.09 22.88
C GLU A 17 -21.64 15.57 22.17
N GLY A 18 -22.32 16.58 22.70
CA GLY A 18 -23.52 17.13 22.06
C GLY A 18 -23.29 17.73 20.67
N THR A 19 -22.08 18.21 20.36
CA THR A 19 -21.74 18.64 18.99
C THR A 19 -21.44 17.44 18.09
N ARG A 20 -20.74 16.43 18.63
CA ARG A 20 -20.42 15.18 17.92
C ARG A 20 -21.70 14.46 17.49
N GLU A 21 -22.67 14.32 18.38
CA GLU A 21 -23.97 13.69 18.09
C GLU A 21 -24.73 14.40 16.98
N LYS A 22 -24.82 15.74 17.02
CA LYS A 22 -25.48 16.54 15.98
C LYS A 22 -24.85 16.36 14.61
N VAL A 23 -23.52 16.33 14.54
CA VAL A 23 -22.80 16.13 13.28
C VAL A 23 -23.03 14.72 12.74
N LEU A 24 -23.00 13.69 13.59
CA LEU A 24 -23.23 12.30 13.17
C LEU A 24 -24.68 12.09 12.71
N ALA A 25 -25.66 12.70 13.39
CA ALA A 25 -27.06 12.65 12.99
C ALA A 25 -27.28 13.29 11.60
N ALA A 26 -26.74 14.50 11.38
CA ALA A 26 -26.83 15.17 10.09
C ALA A 26 -26.10 14.40 8.97
N ALA A 27 -24.92 13.82 9.25
CA ALA A 27 -24.20 13.00 8.28
C ALA A 27 -25.01 11.76 7.87
N LYS A 28 -25.71 11.14 8.82
CA LYS A 28 -26.58 9.99 8.56
C LYS A 28 -27.80 10.38 7.71
N GLU A 29 -28.47 11.48 8.06
CA GLU A 29 -29.63 12.00 7.32
C GLU A 29 -29.28 12.36 5.88
N LEU A 30 -28.09 12.92 5.66
CA LEU A 30 -27.60 13.31 4.34
C LEU A 30 -26.95 12.16 3.55
N HIS A 31 -26.92 10.94 4.09
CA HIS A 31 -26.20 9.80 3.52
C HIS A 31 -24.74 10.13 3.15
N TYR A 32 -24.08 10.95 3.97
CA TYR A 32 -22.73 11.42 3.70
C TYR A 32 -21.71 10.28 3.81
N ILE A 33 -21.00 10.00 2.71
CA ILE A 33 -19.90 9.05 2.66
C ILE A 33 -18.57 9.82 2.66
N PRO A 34 -17.71 9.64 3.69
CA PRO A 34 -16.42 10.30 3.73
C PRO A 34 -15.53 9.88 2.55
N ASN A 35 -14.97 10.87 1.85
CA ASN A 35 -14.06 10.63 0.75
C ASN A 35 -12.71 10.09 1.27
N SER A 36 -12.40 8.83 0.96
CA SER A 36 -11.12 8.19 1.32
C SER A 36 -9.93 8.88 0.67
N LEU A 37 -10.00 9.26 -0.61
CA LEU A 37 -8.91 9.96 -1.32
C LEU A 37 -8.56 11.30 -0.67
N ALA A 38 -9.58 12.09 -0.28
CA ALA A 38 -9.35 13.35 0.42
C ALA A 38 -8.67 13.15 1.78
N ARG A 39 -9.01 12.06 2.50
CA ARG A 39 -8.34 11.69 3.76
C ARG A 39 -6.91 11.24 3.52
N SER A 40 -6.65 10.42 2.51
CA SER A 40 -5.32 9.94 2.15
C SER A 40 -4.37 11.07 1.75
N LEU A 41 -4.88 12.08 1.01
CA LEU A 41 -4.10 13.28 0.68
C LEU A 41 -3.69 14.06 1.93
N LYS A 42 -4.62 14.24 2.88
CA LYS A 42 -4.31 14.93 4.15
C LYS A 42 -3.36 14.11 5.04
N ALA A 43 -3.54 12.80 5.09
CA ALA A 43 -2.74 11.89 5.91
C ALA A 43 -1.38 11.54 5.27
N GLN A 44 -1.16 11.88 4.00
CA GLN A 44 0.00 11.46 3.19
C GLN A 44 0.21 9.92 3.21
N ARG A 45 -0.88 9.16 3.35
CA ARG A 45 -0.91 7.70 3.40
C ARG A 45 -2.08 7.20 2.58
N SER A 46 -1.82 6.37 1.57
CA SER A 46 -2.87 5.83 0.71
C SER A 46 -3.63 4.70 1.37
N LYS A 47 -3.02 4.02 2.36
CA LYS A 47 -3.50 2.75 2.90
C LYS A 47 -3.61 1.67 1.83
N LEU A 48 -2.71 1.70 0.84
CA LEU A 48 -2.61 0.69 -0.21
C LEU A 48 -1.33 -0.14 -0.05
N ILE A 49 -1.49 -1.47 -0.11
CA ILE A 49 -0.40 -2.43 -0.25
C ILE A 49 -0.60 -3.16 -1.57
N ALA A 50 0.45 -3.27 -2.38
CA ALA A 50 0.42 -4.02 -3.62
C ALA A 50 1.19 -5.33 -3.50
N VAL A 51 0.69 -6.38 -4.14
CA VAL A 51 1.36 -7.68 -4.26
C VAL A 51 1.56 -7.96 -5.74
N LEU A 52 2.80 -7.90 -6.20
CA LEU A 52 3.18 -8.26 -7.56
C LEU A 52 3.42 -9.76 -7.61
N VAL A 53 2.69 -10.43 -8.50
CA VAL A 53 2.73 -11.88 -8.71
C VAL A 53 3.14 -12.18 -10.14
N GLY A 54 4.02 -13.17 -10.31
CA GLY A 54 4.51 -13.56 -11.63
C GLY A 54 3.49 -14.36 -12.42
N ASP A 55 2.61 -15.11 -11.76
CA ASP A 55 1.55 -15.89 -12.40
C ASP A 55 0.42 -16.13 -11.39
N ASN A 56 -0.73 -15.48 -11.54
CA ASN A 56 -1.84 -15.62 -10.61
C ASN A 56 -2.47 -17.03 -10.55
N ALA A 57 -2.17 -17.91 -11.50
CA ALA A 57 -2.64 -19.29 -11.49
C ALA A 57 -1.82 -20.19 -10.55
N ASP A 58 -0.65 -19.75 -10.09
CA ASP A 58 0.18 -20.49 -9.15
C ASP A 58 -0.45 -20.50 -7.74
N PRO A 59 -0.82 -21.67 -7.19
CA PRO A 59 -1.43 -21.78 -5.87
C PRO A 59 -0.59 -21.22 -4.72
N TYR A 60 0.74 -21.11 -4.89
CA TYR A 60 1.62 -20.47 -3.93
C TYR A 60 1.20 -19.02 -3.68
N PHE A 61 0.88 -18.25 -4.72
CA PHE A 61 0.50 -16.85 -4.56
C PHE A 61 -0.90 -16.69 -3.96
N ALA A 62 -1.81 -17.64 -4.17
CA ALA A 62 -3.11 -17.61 -3.52
C ALA A 62 -2.97 -17.64 -1.98
N GLN A 63 -2.03 -18.43 -1.45
CA GLN A 63 -1.74 -18.47 -0.02
C GLN A 63 -1.09 -17.17 0.47
N VAL A 64 -0.11 -16.64 -0.27
CA VAL A 64 0.53 -15.36 0.06
C VAL A 64 -0.48 -14.20 0.04
N ALA A 65 -1.27 -14.09 -1.03
CA ALA A 65 -2.28 -13.06 -1.19
C ALA A 65 -3.32 -13.11 -0.07
N ARG A 66 -3.77 -14.31 0.31
CA ARG A 66 -4.68 -14.49 1.45
C ARG A 66 -4.04 -13.98 2.76
N GLY A 67 -2.81 -14.39 3.06
CA GLY A 67 -2.14 -13.96 4.29
C GLY A 67 -1.88 -12.45 4.34
N VAL A 68 -1.48 -11.86 3.20
CA VAL A 68 -1.30 -10.40 3.08
C VAL A 68 -2.63 -9.68 3.24
N GLU A 69 -3.68 -10.12 2.56
CA GLU A 69 -5.01 -9.49 2.63
C GLU A 69 -5.57 -9.53 4.04
N GLU A 70 -5.54 -10.68 4.72
CA GLU A 70 -6.07 -10.84 6.07
C GLU A 70 -5.44 -9.85 7.05
N ILE A 71 -4.11 -9.74 7.04
CA ILE A 71 -3.37 -8.84 7.93
C ILE A 71 -3.52 -7.37 7.51
N ALA A 72 -3.44 -7.07 6.21
CA ALA A 72 -3.58 -5.71 5.69
C ALA A 72 -4.98 -5.15 6.02
N ASN A 73 -6.03 -5.92 5.76
CA ASN A 73 -7.41 -5.56 6.01
C ASN A 73 -7.66 -5.29 7.50
N ALA A 74 -7.13 -6.15 8.39
CA ALA A 74 -7.18 -5.92 9.84
C ALA A 74 -6.56 -4.59 10.28
N HIS A 75 -5.61 -4.04 9.51
CA HIS A 75 -4.96 -2.75 9.77
C HIS A 75 -5.52 -1.59 8.92
N GLY A 76 -6.65 -1.81 8.23
CA GLY A 76 -7.33 -0.82 7.41
C GLY A 76 -6.60 -0.49 6.10
N TYR A 77 -5.79 -1.43 5.60
CA TYR A 77 -5.16 -1.34 4.28
C TYR A 77 -6.00 -2.09 3.23
N LEU A 78 -6.04 -1.53 2.02
CA LEU A 78 -6.54 -2.21 0.83
C LEU A 78 -5.37 -2.89 0.11
N THR A 79 -5.53 -4.16 -0.19
CA THR A 79 -4.57 -4.95 -0.96
C THR A 79 -4.94 -4.97 -2.44
N ILE A 80 -3.95 -4.70 -3.32
CA ILE A 80 -4.08 -4.81 -4.76
C ILE A 80 -3.15 -5.92 -5.26
N ILE A 81 -3.67 -6.86 -6.05
CA ILE A 81 -2.87 -7.92 -6.67
C ILE A 81 -2.56 -7.50 -8.11
N CYS A 82 -1.29 -7.52 -8.49
CA CYS A 82 -0.78 -7.13 -9.79
C CYS A 82 -0.16 -8.35 -10.46
N ASN A 83 -0.81 -8.92 -11.48
CA ASN A 83 -0.29 -10.08 -12.21
C ASN A 83 0.64 -9.63 -13.33
N THR A 84 1.95 -9.80 -13.14
CA THR A 84 2.97 -9.38 -14.10
C THR A 84 3.15 -10.36 -15.25
N GLU A 85 2.65 -11.61 -15.13
CA GLU A 85 2.90 -12.68 -16.10
C GLU A 85 4.41 -12.86 -16.40
N ARG A 86 5.27 -12.56 -15.41
CA ARG A 86 6.75 -12.52 -15.53
C ARG A 86 7.25 -11.61 -16.66
N ASN A 87 6.47 -10.61 -17.04
CA ASN A 87 6.81 -9.65 -18.07
C ASN A 87 7.30 -8.34 -17.42
N LEU A 88 8.56 -7.95 -17.70
CA LEU A 88 9.17 -6.76 -17.10
C LEU A 88 8.45 -5.46 -17.47
N ALA A 89 7.97 -5.33 -18.71
CA ALA A 89 7.22 -4.14 -19.12
C ALA A 89 5.89 -3.98 -18.34
N ARG A 90 5.21 -5.10 -18.03
CA ARG A 90 4.02 -5.08 -17.17
C ARG A 90 4.36 -4.75 -15.72
N GLU A 91 5.44 -5.32 -15.20
CA GLU A 91 5.95 -5.02 -13.86
C GLU A 91 6.25 -3.52 -13.70
N LEU A 92 6.98 -2.94 -14.66
CA LEU A 92 7.27 -1.51 -14.71
C LEU A 92 5.98 -0.66 -14.76
N SER A 93 5.02 -1.04 -15.61
CA SER A 93 3.72 -0.35 -15.71
C SER A 93 2.94 -0.36 -14.39
N TYR A 94 2.95 -1.49 -13.67
CA TYR A 94 2.36 -1.56 -12.35
C TYR A 94 3.10 -0.68 -11.35
N LEU A 95 4.43 -0.67 -11.35
CA LEU A 95 5.19 0.19 -10.44
C LEU A 95 4.94 1.68 -10.69
N GLN A 96 4.85 2.10 -11.95
CA GLN A 96 4.44 3.46 -12.32
C GLN A 96 3.04 3.80 -11.74
N THR A 97 2.07 2.90 -11.93
CA THR A 97 0.70 3.07 -11.40
C THR A 97 0.68 3.15 -9.87
N LEU A 98 1.44 2.29 -9.19
CA LEU A 98 1.55 2.25 -7.73
C LEU A 98 2.28 3.47 -7.17
N GLN A 99 3.21 4.02 -7.94
CA GLN A 99 3.82 5.31 -7.64
C GLN A 99 2.76 6.40 -7.66
N ASP A 100 1.90 6.46 -8.68
CA ASP A 100 0.86 7.49 -8.83
C ASP A 100 -0.23 7.38 -7.75
N TYR A 101 -0.64 6.16 -7.41
CA TYR A 101 -1.60 5.90 -6.32
C TYR A 101 -1.02 6.05 -4.92
N ARG A 102 0.27 6.40 -4.82
CA ARG A 102 0.98 6.57 -3.57
C ARG A 102 0.93 5.34 -2.67
N ALA A 103 1.11 4.14 -3.23
CA ALA A 103 1.16 2.90 -2.46
C ALA A 103 2.11 3.03 -1.25
N ASP A 104 1.64 2.59 -0.09
CA ASP A 104 2.38 2.63 1.17
C ASP A 104 3.30 1.40 1.32
N GLY A 105 3.03 0.32 0.58
CA GLY A 105 3.90 -0.85 0.51
C GLY A 105 3.74 -1.67 -0.77
N ILE A 106 4.80 -2.37 -1.16
CA ILE A 106 4.83 -3.27 -2.33
C ILE A 106 5.55 -4.57 -1.93
N ILE A 107 4.93 -5.70 -2.26
CA ILE A 107 5.43 -7.04 -2.02
C ILE A 107 5.67 -7.71 -3.38
N PHE A 108 6.90 -8.15 -3.63
CA PHE A 108 7.28 -8.93 -4.80
C PHE A 108 7.30 -10.40 -4.41
N THR A 109 6.49 -11.23 -5.07
CA THR A 109 6.36 -12.65 -4.70
C THR A 109 7.19 -13.57 -5.58
N ASN A 110 7.49 -13.14 -6.80
CA ASN A 110 8.44 -13.73 -7.74
C ASN A 110 8.71 -12.73 -8.86
N SER A 111 9.35 -11.61 -8.51
CA SER A 111 9.80 -10.59 -9.45
C SER A 111 10.82 -11.18 -10.42
N GLY A 112 10.68 -10.89 -11.70
CA GLY A 112 11.60 -11.32 -12.76
C GLY A 112 12.98 -10.65 -12.69
N PHE A 113 13.51 -10.39 -11.49
CA PHE A 113 14.90 -10.00 -11.26
C PHE A 113 15.83 -11.17 -11.60
N ASN A 114 15.83 -11.59 -12.85
CA ASN A 114 16.85 -12.43 -13.41
C ASN A 114 18.09 -11.56 -13.65
N GLU A 115 19.29 -12.13 -13.64
CA GLU A 115 20.51 -11.38 -13.97
C GLU A 115 20.61 -11.13 -15.48
N THR A 116 19.63 -10.42 -16.03
CA THR A 116 19.56 -10.01 -17.43
C THR A 116 19.73 -8.50 -17.50
N ASN A 117 20.65 -8.01 -18.34
CA ASN A 117 20.86 -6.56 -18.54
C ASN A 117 19.77 -5.94 -19.45
N GLU A 118 18.50 -6.29 -19.23
CA GLU A 118 17.38 -5.73 -19.98
C GLU A 118 17.11 -4.29 -19.51
N PRO A 119 16.79 -3.35 -20.42
CA PRO A 119 16.58 -1.94 -20.07
C PRO A 119 15.44 -1.76 -19.06
N GLU A 120 14.38 -2.56 -19.15
CA GLU A 120 13.25 -2.54 -18.22
C GLU A 120 13.68 -2.87 -16.78
N GLN A 121 14.72 -3.69 -16.61
CA GLN A 121 15.21 -4.06 -15.27
C GLN A 121 15.86 -2.87 -14.57
N VAL A 122 16.65 -2.07 -15.30
CA VAL A 122 17.23 -0.83 -14.77
C VAL A 122 16.12 0.15 -14.38
N GLU A 123 15.10 0.31 -15.23
CA GLU A 123 13.96 1.19 -14.94
C GLU A 123 13.15 0.73 -13.72
N ILE A 124 12.96 -0.58 -13.55
CA ILE A 124 12.30 -1.15 -12.36
C ILE A 124 13.11 -0.82 -11.10
N GLU A 125 14.42 -1.00 -11.12
CA GLU A 125 15.29 -0.69 -9.98
C GLU A 125 15.20 0.79 -9.60
N GLU A 126 15.29 1.70 -10.57
CA GLU A 126 15.12 3.15 -10.35
C GLU A 126 13.74 3.49 -9.76
N MET A 127 12.69 2.84 -10.26
CA MET A 127 11.32 3.04 -9.80
C MET A 127 11.15 2.57 -8.36
N VAL A 128 11.69 1.39 -8.02
CA VAL A 128 11.67 0.85 -6.65
C VAL A 128 12.39 1.80 -5.70
N GLU A 129 13.57 2.30 -6.06
CA GLU A 129 14.29 3.29 -5.24
C GLU A 129 13.50 4.59 -5.06
N LYS A 130 12.82 5.08 -6.10
CA LYS A 130 11.99 6.27 -6.03
C LYS A 130 10.79 6.06 -5.10
N ILE A 131 10.14 4.90 -5.16
CA ILE A 131 9.03 4.53 -4.29
C ILE A 131 9.50 4.40 -2.84
N GLN A 132 10.67 3.78 -2.60
CA GLN A 132 11.28 3.68 -1.27
C GLN A 132 11.65 5.03 -0.67
N ARG A 133 12.24 5.96 -1.45
CA ARG A 133 12.59 7.31 -0.99
C ARG A 133 11.39 8.12 -0.50
N ARG A 134 10.19 7.82 -1.00
CA ARG A 134 8.92 8.40 -0.50
C ARG A 134 8.47 7.81 0.84
N GLY A 135 9.08 6.71 1.28
CA GLY A 135 8.76 6.04 2.54
C GLY A 135 7.81 4.85 2.41
N ALA A 136 7.61 4.33 1.19
CA ALA A 136 6.88 3.07 1.00
C ALA A 136 7.77 1.87 1.35
N ALA A 137 7.20 0.86 1.99
CA ALA A 137 7.92 -0.37 2.33
C ALA A 137 7.98 -1.31 1.12
N ILE A 138 9.16 -1.86 0.82
CA ILE A 138 9.34 -2.84 -0.26
C ILE A 138 9.82 -4.16 0.35
N VAL A 139 9.15 -5.26 0.01
CA VAL A 139 9.50 -6.61 0.47
C VAL A 139 9.57 -7.54 -0.75
N SER A 140 10.54 -8.45 -0.76
CA SER A 140 10.60 -9.53 -1.76
C SER A 140 10.60 -10.88 -1.06
N LEU A 141 9.76 -11.80 -1.54
CA LEU A 141 9.59 -13.16 -1.01
C LEU A 141 10.39 -14.20 -1.79
N SER A 142 11.23 -13.77 -2.75
CA SER A 142 12.11 -14.67 -3.49
C SER A 142 13.45 -14.88 -2.75
N PRO A 143 13.97 -16.13 -2.66
CA PRO A 143 15.29 -16.42 -2.08
C PRO A 143 16.44 -15.66 -2.75
N THR A 144 16.28 -15.27 -4.02
CA THR A 144 17.31 -14.59 -4.84
C THR A 144 17.40 -13.09 -4.55
N ALA A 145 16.44 -12.48 -3.85
CA ALA A 145 16.29 -11.04 -3.68
C ALA A 145 17.34 -10.35 -2.79
N SER A 146 18.40 -11.06 -2.42
CA SER A 146 19.43 -10.63 -1.46
C SER A 146 20.29 -9.43 -1.90
N ARG A 147 20.17 -8.95 -3.15
CA ARG A 147 20.97 -7.82 -3.65
C ARG A 147 20.28 -6.46 -3.46
N LEU A 148 18.94 -6.37 -3.60
CA LEU A 148 18.19 -5.10 -3.50
C LEU A 148 17.73 -4.73 -2.08
N LEU A 149 17.52 -5.71 -1.19
CA LEU A 149 17.07 -5.47 0.19
C LEU A 149 18.18 -5.08 1.18
N ARG A 150 19.43 -4.89 0.70
CA ARG A 150 20.58 -4.57 1.57
C ARG A 150 20.67 -3.12 2.03
N SER A 151 19.76 -2.25 1.62
CA SER A 151 19.86 -0.82 1.92
C SER A 151 19.25 -0.35 3.25
N ARG A 152 18.61 -1.22 4.08
CA ARG A 152 18.40 -0.98 5.54
C ARG A 152 17.82 -2.22 6.28
N PRO A 153 18.11 -2.40 7.59
CA PRO A 153 17.71 -3.58 8.34
C PRO A 153 16.19 -3.64 8.53
N ILE A 154 15.67 -4.86 8.60
CA ILE A 154 14.32 -5.20 9.05
C ILE A 154 14.17 -4.69 10.50
N THR A 155 13.78 -3.43 10.67
CA THR A 155 13.43 -2.92 12.00
C THR A 155 11.94 -3.17 12.23
N SER A 156 11.69 -4.30 12.91
CA SER A 156 10.75 -4.43 14.02
C SER A 156 9.29 -4.01 13.81
N MET A 157 8.44 -5.00 13.50
CA MET A 157 7.07 -5.05 14.02
C MET A 157 7.10 -5.40 15.53
N ALA A 158 7.60 -4.49 16.35
CA ALA A 158 7.39 -4.51 17.79
C ALA A 158 7.19 -3.08 18.27
N HIS A 159 5.94 -2.60 18.18
CA HIS A 159 5.29 -1.69 19.12
C HIS A 159 3.90 -1.31 18.60
N MET A 160 2.94 -2.21 18.81
CA MET A 160 1.54 -1.85 19.03
C MET A 160 1.02 -2.73 20.18
N THR A 161 1.24 -2.24 21.39
CA THR A 161 0.40 -2.45 22.57
C THR A 161 0.04 -1.06 23.05
#